data_AF-X1NWX1-F1
#
_entry.id   AF-X1NWX1-F1
#
_cell.length_a   1.000
_cell.length_b   1.000
_cell.length_c   1.000
_cell.angle_alpha   90.00
_cell.angle_beta   90.00
_cell.angle_gamma   90.00
#
_symmetry.space_group_name_H-M   'P 1'
#
loop_
_entity.id
_entity.type
_entity.pdbx_description
1 polymer ?
#
loop_
_entity_poly.entity_id
_entity_poly.type
_entity_poly.pdbx_seq_one_letter_code
_entity_poly.pdbx_strand_id
1 'polypeptide(L)'
;NEKPVQLLDCDVEEPNAHILLKPLLSHKQTVSIPIPRVDEAKWHFIGYLQRNKVKKAVRIFDMIETVDSLEIAREIDKRCAQIGKIMPVLIEINSGREKQKTGVFPEKAEQLVTEISTYPNIRIMGLMTMGPRFGNPEDSRPYFVETKRIFE
;
A
#
# COMPACT_ATOMS: atom_id res chain seq x y z
N ASN A 1 -25.13 -0.03 -15.88
CA ASN A 1 -24.96 1.17 -15.01
C ASN A 1 -23.84 0.92 -14.01
N GLU A 2 -22.62 0.75 -14.51
CA GLU A 2 -21.43 0.69 -13.67
C GLU A 2 -20.98 2.12 -13.42
N LYS A 3 -21.06 2.57 -12.17
CA LYS A 3 -20.46 3.85 -11.79
C LYS A 3 -18.94 3.68 -11.86
N PRO A 4 -18.20 4.61 -12.49
CA PRO A 4 -16.76 4.50 -12.60
C PRO A 4 -16.14 4.55 -11.20
N VAL A 5 -15.33 3.54 -10.88
CA VAL A 5 -14.49 3.53 -9.68
C VAL A 5 -13.43 4.62 -9.86
N GLN A 6 -13.52 5.68 -9.06
CA GLN A 6 -12.50 6.72 -9.03
C GLN A 6 -11.30 6.24 -8.21
N LEU A 7 -10.19 5.95 -8.89
CA LEU A 7 -8.89 5.74 -8.26
C LEU A 7 -8.40 7.09 -7.72
N LEU A 8 -8.28 7.19 -6.39
CA LEU A 8 -7.75 8.36 -5.70
C LEU A 8 -6.26 8.16 -5.42
N ASP A 9 -5.42 8.99 -6.01
CA ASP A 9 -3.99 9.09 -5.67
C ASP A 9 -3.86 9.87 -4.36
N CYS A 10 -3.52 9.19 -3.26
CA CYS A 10 -3.51 9.78 -1.92
C CYS A 10 -2.10 10.20 -1.51
N ASP A 11 -1.73 11.45 -1.81
CA ASP A 11 -0.55 12.10 -1.24
C ASP A 11 -0.78 12.36 0.28
N VAL A 12 -0.06 11.66 1.16
CA VAL A 12 -0.19 11.82 2.63
C VAL A 12 0.55 13.08 3.12
N GLU A 13 -0.13 14.23 3.13
CA GLU A 13 0.40 15.49 3.68
C GLU A 13 -0.56 16.13 4.72
N GLU A 14 -0.10 16.19 5.98
CA GLU A 14 -0.54 17.12 7.06
C GLU A 14 -1.85 16.72 7.80
N PRO A 15 -2.07 17.19 9.06
CA PRO A 15 -2.73 16.40 10.11
C PRO A 15 -4.26 16.34 10.08
N ASN A 16 -4.87 16.87 9.01
CA ASN A 16 -6.30 16.75 8.77
C ASN A 16 -6.44 16.01 7.45
N ALA A 17 -6.94 14.78 7.51
CA ALA A 17 -7.01 13.87 6.38
C ALA A 17 -7.75 14.51 5.19
N HIS A 18 -6.98 15.06 4.26
CA HIS A 18 -7.47 15.70 3.05
C HIS A 18 -6.94 14.90 1.86
N ILE A 19 -7.84 14.40 1.03
CA ILE A 19 -7.46 13.75 -0.23
C ILE A 19 -7.19 14.87 -1.24
N LEU A 20 -5.94 14.98 -1.70
CA LEU A 20 -5.54 15.95 -2.72
C LEU A 20 -5.91 15.42 -4.12
N LEU A 21 -7.13 15.71 -4.56
CA LEU A 21 -7.50 15.54 -5.96
C LEU A 21 -6.77 16.60 -6.80
N LYS A 22 -5.69 16.24 -7.49
CA LYS A 22 -5.05 17.10 -8.51
C LYS A 22 -5.84 16.97 -9.82
N PRO A 23 -6.56 18.00 -10.30
CA PRO A 23 -7.14 17.97 -11.63
C PRO A 23 -6.01 18.04 -12.66
N LEU A 24 -6.11 17.27 -13.75
CA LEU A 24 -5.10 17.23 -14.82
C LEU A 24 -5.03 18.51 -15.67
N LEU A 25 -5.75 19.57 -15.31
CA LEU A 25 -5.87 20.79 -16.11
C LEU A 25 -5.67 22.02 -15.24
N SER A 26 -4.77 22.89 -15.71
CA SER A 26 -4.30 24.12 -15.08
C SER A 26 -5.44 24.95 -14.49
N HIS A 27 -5.47 25.08 -13.17
CA HIS A 27 -5.56 26.34 -12.41
C HIS A 27 -5.68 26.00 -10.91
N LYS A 28 -4.95 26.75 -10.09
CA LYS A 28 -4.69 26.50 -8.67
C LYS A 28 -5.96 26.52 -7.81
N GLN A 29 -6.41 25.37 -7.32
CA GLN A 29 -7.02 25.27 -5.99
C GLN A 29 -6.97 23.84 -5.46
N THR A 30 -6.23 23.65 -4.37
CA THR A 30 -6.31 22.44 -3.56
C THR A 30 -7.64 22.48 -2.81
N VAL A 31 -8.56 21.57 -3.14
CA VAL A 31 -9.80 21.41 -2.38
C VAL A 31 -9.59 20.34 -1.32
N SER A 32 -9.66 20.75 -0.06
CA SER A 32 -9.55 19.88 1.09
C SER A 32 -10.90 19.20 1.36
N ILE A 33 -11.14 18.04 0.76
CA ILE A 33 -12.34 17.26 1.06
C ILE A 33 -12.06 16.46 2.34
N PRO A 34 -12.89 16.57 3.41
CA PRO A 34 -12.78 15.67 4.54
C PRO A 34 -13.05 14.25 4.05
N ILE A 35 -12.20 13.29 4.45
CA ILE A 35 -12.50 11.88 4.25
C ILE A 35 -13.95 11.64 4.72
N PRO A 36 -14.86 11.15 3.86
CA PRO A 36 -16.23 10.92 4.26
C PRO A 36 -16.21 10.01 5.49
N ARG A 37 -16.81 10.47 6.60
CA ARG A 37 -17.08 9.62 7.76
C ARG A 37 -18.14 8.61 7.33
N VAL A 38 -17.67 7.53 6.73
CA VAL A 38 -18.42 6.28 6.66
C VAL A 38 -18.03 5.60 7.96
N ASP A 39 -18.91 5.66 8.97
CA ASP A 39 -18.61 5.30 10.36
C ASP A 39 -18.21 3.82 10.58
N GLU A 40 -18.01 3.05 9.51
CA GLU A 40 -17.59 1.64 9.52
C GLU A 40 -16.57 1.28 8.40
N ALA A 41 -16.06 2.25 7.63
CA ALA A 41 -15.12 1.95 6.55
C ALA A 41 -13.70 1.66 7.08
N LYS A 42 -13.09 0.58 6.57
CA LYS A 42 -11.66 0.31 6.76
C LYS A 42 -10.84 1.02 5.69
N TRP A 43 -9.81 1.73 6.10
CA TRP A 43 -8.92 2.48 5.23
C TRP A 43 -7.64 1.70 4.95
N HIS A 44 -7.41 1.36 3.69
CA HIS A 44 -6.23 0.63 3.25
C HIS A 44 -5.31 1.56 2.44
N PHE A 45 -4.01 1.51 2.72
CA PHE A 45 -3.01 2.27 1.97
C PHE A 45 -2.42 1.39 0.86
N ILE A 46 -2.62 1.80 -0.40
CA ILE A 46 -2.23 1.05 -1.61
C ILE A 46 -1.18 1.76 -2.48
N GLY A 47 -0.65 2.91 -2.03
CA GLY A 47 0.36 3.68 -2.75
C GLY A 47 1.78 3.35 -2.31
N TYR A 48 2.80 3.88 -2.97
CA TYR A 48 4.19 3.71 -2.52
C TYR A 48 4.44 4.43 -1.19
N LEU A 49 4.83 3.68 -0.14
CA LEU A 49 5.02 4.25 1.19
C LEU A 49 6.44 4.76 1.39
N GLN A 50 6.61 6.08 1.37
CA GLN A 50 7.88 6.68 1.77
C GLN A 50 8.09 6.60 3.29
N ARG A 51 9.32 6.29 3.72
CA ARG A 51 9.68 6.10 5.14
C ARG A 51 9.28 7.28 6.05
N ASN A 52 9.46 8.51 5.60
CA ASN A 52 9.09 9.72 6.34
C ASN A 52 7.57 9.89 6.53
N LYS A 53 6.74 9.22 5.73
CA LYS A 53 5.28 9.25 5.81
C LYS A 53 4.70 8.13 6.68
N VAL A 54 5.49 7.13 7.07
CA VAL A 54 5.05 5.99 7.90
C VAL A 54 4.37 6.45 9.19
N LYS A 55 4.94 7.43 9.91
CA LYS A 55 4.35 7.97 11.15
C LYS A 55 2.91 8.48 10.94
N LYS A 56 2.63 9.08 9.78
CA LYS A 56 1.29 9.57 9.43
C LYS A 56 0.41 8.39 9.01
N ALA A 57 0.93 7.51 8.14
CA ALA A 57 0.19 6.37 7.61
C ALA A 57 -0.36 5.45 8.71
N VAL A 58 0.44 5.07 9.71
CA VAL A 58 -0.01 4.13 10.76
C VAL A 58 -1.15 4.65 11.64
N ARG A 59 -1.35 5.97 11.66
CA ARG A 59 -2.42 6.64 12.41
C ARG A 59 -3.71 6.78 11.61
N ILE A 60 -3.61 6.83 10.28
CA ILE A 60 -4.73 7.09 9.38
C ILE A 60 -5.33 5.79 8.86
N PHE A 61 -4.49 4.82 8.49
CA PHE A 61 -4.91 3.60 7.79
C PHE A 61 -5.03 2.42 8.74
N ASP A 62 -5.98 1.54 8.44
CA ASP A 62 -6.20 0.25 9.09
C ASP A 62 -5.32 -0.86 8.52
N MET A 63 -4.82 -0.70 7.28
CA MET A 63 -3.92 -1.66 6.63
C MET A 63 -2.87 -1.01 5.71
N ILE A 64 -1.68 -1.60 5.79
CA ILE A 64 -0.45 -1.53 4.98
C ILE A 64 -0.35 -2.39 3.70
N GLU A 65 -0.88 -2.06 2.51
CA GLU A 65 -0.81 -3.04 1.40
C GLU A 65 0.49 -3.07 0.58
N THR A 66 1.36 -2.07 0.75
CA THR A 66 2.53 -1.84 -0.12
C THR A 66 3.87 -1.98 0.59
N VAL A 67 3.98 -2.93 1.53
CA VAL A 67 5.25 -3.16 2.22
C VAL A 67 6.19 -3.96 1.31
N ASP A 68 7.29 -3.34 0.89
CA ASP A 68 8.24 -3.93 -0.06
C ASP A 68 9.66 -4.13 0.50
N SER A 69 9.92 -3.67 1.73
CA SER A 69 11.27 -3.62 2.30
C SER A 69 11.28 -3.67 3.83
N LEU A 70 12.35 -4.23 4.38
CA LEU A 70 12.60 -4.30 5.83
C LEU A 70 12.68 -2.92 6.46
N GLU A 71 13.17 -1.93 5.73
CA GLU A 71 13.33 -0.59 6.25
C GLU A 71 11.99 0.09 6.50
N ILE A 72 11.01 -0.13 5.61
CA ILE A 72 9.63 0.33 5.78
C ILE A 72 8.95 -0.45 6.90
N ALA A 73 9.06 -1.79 6.89
CA ALA A 73 8.47 -2.63 7.93
C ALA A 73 9.00 -2.29 9.33
N ARG A 74 10.31 -2.09 9.49
CA ARG A 74 10.92 -1.69 10.77
C ARG A 74 10.41 -0.32 11.24
N GLU A 75 10.23 0.64 10.33
CA GLU A 75 9.67 1.93 10.69
C GLU A 75 8.18 1.80 11.08
N ILE A 76 7.40 0.95 10.39
CA ILE A 76 6.00 0.67 10.76
C ILE A 76 5.95 0.08 12.17
N ASP A 77 6.73 -0.97 12.46
CA ASP A 77 6.79 -1.62 13.77
C ASP A 77 7.10 -0.61 14.89
N LYS A 78 8.16 0.18 14.70
CA LYS A 78 8.57 1.23 15.63
C LYS A 78 7.46 2.25 15.89
N ARG A 79 6.73 2.69 14.86
CA ARG A 79 5.66 3.70 15.02
C ARG A 79 4.41 3.11 15.62
N CYS A 80 4.12 1.84 15.34
CA CYS A 80 2.99 1.12 15.89
C CYS A 80 3.18 0.82 17.38
N ALA A 81 4.40 0.47 17.81
CA ALA A 81 4.77 0.33 19.22
C ALA A 81 4.48 1.60 20.03
N GLN A 82 4.75 2.78 19.47
CA GLN A 82 4.53 4.08 20.12
C GLN A 82 3.05 4.42 20.35
N ILE A 83 2.13 3.77 19.63
CA ILE A 83 0.69 4.04 19.70
C ILE A 83 -0.12 2.82 20.16
N GLY A 84 0.55 1.72 20.54
CA GLY A 84 -0.12 0.49 20.97
C GLY A 84 -0.97 -0.16 19.89
N LYS A 85 -0.57 -0.08 18.61
CA LYS A 85 -1.30 -0.65 17.46
C LYS A 85 -0.54 -1.85 16.91
N ILE A 86 -1.25 -2.85 16.40
CA ILE A 86 -0.68 -3.88 15.52
C ILE A 86 -1.15 -3.56 14.11
N MET A 87 -0.24 -3.38 13.16
CA MET A 87 -0.56 -3.02 11.78
C MET A 87 -0.72 -4.27 10.91
N PRO A 88 -1.92 -4.55 10.38
CA PRO A 88 -2.09 -5.47 9.26
C PRO A 88 -1.32 -4.98 8.03
N VAL A 89 -0.56 -5.85 7.38
CA VAL A 89 0.20 -5.53 6.17
C VAL A 89 0.07 -6.61 5.10
N LEU A 90 0.15 -6.23 3.83
CA LEU A 90 0.45 -7.11 2.71
C LEU A 90 1.86 -6.80 2.20
N ILE A 91 2.53 -7.83 1.69
CA ILE A 91 3.84 -7.68 1.05
C ILE A 91 3.64 -7.46 -0.45
N GLU A 92 4.11 -6.33 -0.96
CA GLU A 92 4.01 -6.01 -2.40
C GLU A 92 5.07 -6.78 -3.19
N ILE A 93 4.62 -7.63 -4.10
CA ILE A 93 5.46 -8.43 -4.98
C ILE A 93 5.52 -7.79 -6.36
N ASN A 94 6.75 -7.54 -6.81
CA ASN A 94 7.06 -7.16 -8.18
C ASN A 94 7.14 -8.41 -9.07
N SER A 95 5.99 -9.00 -9.35
CA SER A 95 5.86 -10.25 -10.11
C SER A 95 6.37 -10.13 -11.55
N GLY A 96 6.44 -8.89 -12.08
CA GLY A 96 7.00 -8.57 -13.39
C GLY A 96 8.52 -8.53 -13.47
N ARG A 97 9.23 -8.55 -12.32
CA ARG A 97 10.70 -8.37 -12.24
C ARG A 97 11.18 -7.09 -12.93
N GLU A 98 10.35 -6.06 -12.88
CA GLU A 98 10.61 -4.78 -13.53
C GLU A 98 11.34 -3.87 -12.55
N LYS A 99 12.63 -3.59 -12.79
CA LYS A 99 13.48 -2.80 -11.87
C LYS A 99 12.94 -1.40 -11.55
N GLN A 100 12.12 -0.85 -12.44
CA GLN A 100 11.48 0.45 -12.30
C GLN A 100 10.20 0.44 -11.44
N LYS A 101 9.65 -0.74 -11.12
CA LYS A 101 8.43 -0.89 -10.32
C LYS A 101 8.78 -1.14 -8.86
N THR A 102 7.88 -0.71 -7.98
CA THR A 102 7.89 -1.01 -6.54
C THR A 102 7.63 -2.48 -6.29
N GLY A 103 7.87 -2.91 -5.05
CA GLY A 103 7.69 -4.30 -4.64
C GLY A 103 8.97 -5.12 -4.61
N VAL A 104 8.97 -6.12 -3.74
CA VAL A 104 10.05 -7.09 -3.63
C VAL A 104 10.01 -8.07 -4.79
N PHE A 105 11.18 -8.48 -5.29
CA PHE A 105 11.22 -9.53 -6.30
C PHE A 105 10.74 -10.87 -5.72
N PRO A 106 10.08 -11.71 -6.54
CA PRO A 106 9.60 -13.03 -6.14
C PRO A 106 10.62 -13.86 -5.34
N GLU A 107 11.88 -13.84 -5.77
CA GLU A 107 12.97 -14.64 -5.19
C GLU A 107 13.39 -14.16 -3.80
N LYS A 108 12.98 -12.96 -3.39
CA LYS A 108 13.29 -12.37 -2.08
C LYS A 108 12.07 -12.26 -1.15
N ALA A 109 10.89 -12.63 -1.65
CA ALA A 109 9.63 -12.46 -0.92
C ALA A 109 9.59 -13.28 0.37
N GLU A 110 9.98 -14.56 0.31
CA GLU A 110 9.98 -15.47 1.47
C GLU A 110 10.93 -14.99 2.57
N GLN A 111 12.13 -14.53 2.19
CA GLN A 111 13.09 -13.96 3.12
C GLN A 111 12.49 -12.71 3.81
N LEU A 112 11.91 -11.80 3.03
CA LEU A 112 11.30 -10.58 3.54
C LEU A 112 10.16 -10.89 4.52
N VAL A 113 9.26 -11.82 4.18
CA VAL A 113 8.16 -12.27 5.04
C VAL A 113 8.70 -12.86 6.35
N THR A 114 9.70 -13.73 6.26
CA THR A 114 10.31 -14.38 7.43
C THR A 114 10.89 -13.33 8.38
N GLU A 115 11.63 -12.36 7.86
CA GLU A 115 12.22 -11.30 8.69
C GLU A 115 11.15 -10.37 9.29
N ILE A 116 10.14 -9.96 8.52
CA ILE A 116 9.05 -9.10 9.01
C ILE A 116 8.18 -9.83 10.05
N SER A 117 8.04 -11.15 9.96
CA SER A 117 7.25 -11.95 10.92
C SER A 117 7.77 -11.85 12.36
N THR A 118 9.02 -11.43 12.54
CA THR A 118 9.63 -11.20 13.86
C THR A 118 9.20 -9.89 14.52
N TYR A 119 8.53 -8.99 13.79
CA TYR A 119 8.14 -7.67 14.29
C TYR A 119 6.82 -7.74 15.07
N PRO A 120 6.81 -7.43 16.39
CA PRO A 120 5.65 -7.68 17.25
C PRO A 120 4.45 -6.78 16.95
N ASN A 121 4.65 -5.64 16.30
CA ASN A 121 3.58 -4.68 15.99
C ASN A 121 3.14 -4.76 14.52
N ILE A 122 3.51 -5.83 13.80
CA ILE A 122 3.09 -6.10 12.43
C ILE A 122 2.37 -7.44 12.36
N ARG A 123 1.29 -7.49 11.57
CA ARG A 123 0.59 -8.72 11.23
C ARG A 123 0.57 -8.87 9.72
N ILE A 124 1.34 -9.82 9.20
CA ILE A 124 1.31 -10.15 7.77
C ILE A 124 -0.01 -10.84 7.45
N MET A 125 -0.76 -10.30 6.50
CA MET A 125 -2.08 -10.79 6.09
C MET A 125 -2.07 -11.48 4.72
N GLY A 126 -0.97 -11.37 3.97
CA GLY A 126 -0.83 -11.96 2.65
C GLY A 126 0.10 -11.16 1.73
N LEU A 127 -0.12 -11.30 0.43
CA LEU A 127 0.65 -10.65 -0.62
C LEU A 127 -0.22 -9.66 -1.41
N MET A 128 0.42 -8.69 -2.04
CA MET A 128 -0.16 -7.72 -2.95
C MET A 128 0.66 -7.73 -4.24
N THR A 129 0.04 -7.53 -5.40
CA THR A 129 0.77 -7.34 -6.65
C THR A 129 0.00 -6.41 -7.59
N MET A 130 0.71 -5.77 -8.52
CA MET A 130 0.11 -4.99 -9.58
C MET A 130 0.58 -5.49 -10.95
N GLY A 131 -0.37 -5.94 -11.77
CA GLY A 131 -0.17 -6.24 -13.18
C GLY A 131 0.02 -4.99 -14.05
N PRO A 132 0.26 -5.16 -15.35
CA PRO A 132 0.32 -4.06 -16.31
C PRO A 132 -0.98 -3.24 -16.30
N ARG A 133 -0.83 -1.91 -16.33
CA ARG A 133 -1.94 -0.95 -16.22
C ARG A 133 -2.83 -0.87 -17.46
N PHE A 134 -2.30 -1.23 -18.63
CA PHE A 134 -2.96 -1.09 -19.92
C PHE A 134 -2.72 -2.34 -20.75
N GLY A 135 -3.67 -2.68 -21.62
CA GLY A 135 -3.58 -3.84 -22.50
C GLY A 135 -4.74 -4.81 -22.30
N ASN A 136 -4.55 -6.04 -22.75
CA ASN A 136 -5.53 -7.10 -22.56
C ASN A 136 -5.50 -7.54 -21.09
N PRO A 137 -6.65 -7.66 -20.39
CA PRO A 137 -6.68 -8.20 -19.02
C PRO A 137 -5.96 -9.55 -18.87
N GLU A 138 -5.94 -10.36 -19.93
CA GLU A 138 -5.21 -11.63 -19.96
C GLU A 138 -3.68 -11.44 -19.78
N ASP A 139 -3.13 -10.30 -20.17
CA ASP A 139 -1.71 -9.96 -20.00
C ASP A 139 -1.35 -9.80 -18.50
N SER A 140 -2.34 -9.57 -17.63
CA SER A 140 -2.12 -9.49 -16.18
C SER A 140 -2.13 -10.84 -15.48
N ARG A 141 -2.69 -11.89 -16.11
CA ARG A 141 -2.83 -13.21 -15.47
C ARG A 141 -1.50 -13.83 -15.02
N PRO A 142 -0.41 -13.77 -15.81
CA PRO A 142 0.87 -14.34 -15.37
C PRO A 142 1.37 -13.75 -14.05
N TYR A 143 1.12 -12.45 -13.81
CA TYR A 143 1.50 -11.75 -12.58
C TYR A 143 0.74 -12.28 -11.35
N PHE A 144 -0.57 -12.51 -11.50
CA PHE A 144 -1.39 -13.09 -10.43
C PHE A 144 -1.07 -14.56 -10.17
N VAL A 145 -0.80 -15.35 -11.22
CA VAL A 145 -0.37 -16.74 -11.09
C VAL A 145 0.96 -16.84 -10.33
N GLU A 146 1.94 -16.00 -10.70
CA GLU A 146 3.22 -15.96 -10.00
C GLU A 146 3.07 -15.55 -8.53
N THR A 147 2.24 -14.54 -8.26
CA THR A 147 1.97 -14.11 -6.87
C THR A 147 1.29 -15.20 -6.05
N LYS A 148 0.36 -15.95 -6.66
CA LYS A 148 -0.26 -17.11 -6.03
C LYS A 148 0.76 -18.21 -5.73
N ARG A 149 1.69 -18.49 -6.66
CA ARG A 149 2.77 -19.47 -6.46
C ARG A 149 3.70 -19.11 -5.30
N ILE A 150 3.90 -17.82 -5.04
CA ILE A 150 4.73 -17.34 -3.91
C ILE A 150 3.96 -17.41 -2.58
N PHE A 151 2.63 -17.32 -2.63
CA PHE A 151 1.77 -17.40 -1.45
C PHE A 151 1.59 -18.83 -0.94
N GLU A 152 1.56 -19.82 -1.83
CA GLU A 152 1.45 -21.25 -1.53
C GLU A 152 2.78 -21.85 -1.04
#